data_AF-A0A2S2R8J0-F1
#
_entry.id   AF-A0A2S2R8J0-F1
#
_cell.length_a   1.000
_cell.length_b   1.000
_cell.length_c   1.000
_cell.angle_alpha   90.00
_cell.angle_beta   90.00
_cell.angle_gamma   90.00
#
_symmetry.space_group_name_H-M   'P 1'
#
loop_
_entity.id
_entity.type
_entity.pdbx_description
1 polymer ?
#
loop_
_entity_poly.entity_id
_entity_poly.type
_entity_poly.pdbx_seq_one_letter_code
_entity_poly.pdbx_strand_id
1 'polypeptide(L)'
;MDYRIKIKTDQQILNLYKKIKQSKVDIPTHVNECFGEKLLDLEAFKWFNENLKKIDGPPLHTLITGDNIVLPSPPIVEPSPEYKEKLRKLEQRLKNKEYDAMTKNVDFRRVRLPEDTISYQIKQINRQLIAVLQFVISTAAGFLFGFMGIELMLSTTFDLGFKLLLGIICALIIALAEIYFLAKKLSEDYEPLETCGKVHQD
;
A
#
# COMPACT_ATOMS: atom_id res chain seq x y z
N MET A 1 -38.19 16.82 2.40
CA MET A 1 -37.41 15.61 2.71
C MET A 1 -37.17 15.60 4.20
N ASP A 2 -37.66 14.60 4.91
CA ASP A 2 -37.55 14.51 6.36
C ASP A 2 -36.19 13.87 6.71
N TYR A 3 -35.17 14.71 6.94
CA TYR A 3 -33.81 14.29 7.30
C TYR A 3 -33.65 14.00 8.80
N ARG A 4 -34.75 13.79 9.53
CA ARG A 4 -34.74 13.62 10.97
C ARG A 4 -34.34 12.19 11.34
N ILE A 5 -33.45 12.10 12.32
CA ILE A 5 -33.07 10.83 12.95
C ILE A 5 -34.23 10.40 13.84
N LYS A 6 -34.71 9.16 13.65
CA LYS A 6 -35.80 8.59 14.43
C LYS A 6 -35.27 7.46 15.30
N ILE A 7 -35.59 7.49 16.59
CA ILE A 7 -35.17 6.47 17.55
C ILE A 7 -36.34 5.53 17.78
N LYS A 8 -36.12 4.23 17.62
CA LYS A 8 -37.15 3.23 17.93
C LYS A 8 -37.36 3.19 19.44
N THR A 9 -38.61 3.33 19.87
CA THR A 9 -38.95 3.36 21.30
C THR A 9 -38.97 1.95 21.90
N ASP A 10 -38.24 1.73 22.99
CA ASP A 10 -38.32 0.51 23.80
C ASP A 10 -39.48 0.52 24.83
N GLN A 11 -39.85 -0.67 25.32
CA GLN A 11 -40.90 -0.89 26.31
C GLN A 11 -40.65 -0.10 27.61
N GLN A 12 -39.38 0.08 28.00
CA GLN A 12 -39.05 0.87 29.19
C GLN A 12 -39.43 2.35 29.04
N ILE A 13 -39.16 2.93 27.87
CA ILE A 13 -39.49 4.32 27.53
C ILE A 13 -41.02 4.50 27.47
N LEU A 14 -41.76 3.53 26.93
CA LEU A 14 -43.23 3.54 26.90
C LEU A 14 -43.86 3.50 28.29
N ASN A 15 -43.28 2.73 29.22
CA ASN A 15 -43.77 2.63 30.59
C ASN A 15 -43.52 3.92 31.39
N LEU A 16 -42.35 4.54 31.20
CA LEU A 16 -42.03 5.85 31.76
C LEU A 16 -42.96 6.95 31.21
N TYR A 17 -43.23 6.94 29.91
CA TYR A 17 -44.20 7.86 29.29
C TYR A 17 -45.60 7.74 29.91
N LYS A 18 -46.09 6.51 30.18
CA LYS A 18 -47.37 6.30 30.86
C LYS A 18 -47.38 6.87 32.29
N LYS A 19 -46.27 6.75 33.02
CA LYS A 19 -46.11 7.34 34.36
C LYS A 19 -46.12 8.88 34.31
N ILE A 20 -45.49 9.48 33.30
CA ILE A 20 -45.51 10.94 33.06
C ILE A 20 -46.92 11.41 32.71
N LYS A 21 -47.64 10.67 31.86
CA LYS A 21 -49.03 10.97 31.46
C LYS A 21 -50.01 10.95 32.64
N GLN A 22 -49.79 10.07 33.61
CA GLN A 22 -50.58 10.00 34.84
C GLN A 22 -50.32 11.18 35.80
N SER A 23 -49.18 11.86 35.66
CA SER A 23 -48.76 12.98 36.52
C SER A 23 -49.32 14.36 36.11
N LYS A 24 -50.33 14.42 35.22
CA LYS A 24 -50.99 15.66 34.73
C LYS A 24 -50.01 16.74 34.23
N VAL A 25 -49.08 16.34 33.36
CA VAL A 25 -48.20 17.29 32.65
C VAL A 25 -48.82 17.62 31.28
N ASP A 26 -48.70 18.87 30.84
CA ASP A 26 -49.14 19.30 29.51
C ASP A 26 -48.25 18.65 28.43
N ILE A 27 -48.86 17.80 27.59
CA ILE A 27 -48.15 17.00 26.57
C ILE A 27 -48.35 17.69 25.22
N PRO A 28 -47.28 18.15 24.55
CA PRO A 28 -47.38 18.69 23.21
C PRO A 28 -47.92 17.64 22.22
N THR A 29 -48.81 18.04 21.32
CA THR A 29 -49.49 17.13 20.36
C THR A 29 -48.51 16.27 19.55
N HIS A 30 -47.40 16.87 19.09
CA HIS A 30 -46.34 16.20 18.32
C HIS A 30 -45.66 15.04 19.09
N VAL A 31 -45.55 15.16 20.42
CA VAL A 31 -44.93 14.13 21.25
C VAL A 31 -45.85 12.91 21.32
N ASN A 32 -47.15 13.14 21.52
CA ASN A 32 -48.10 12.03 21.65
C ASN A 32 -48.19 11.20 20.35
N GLU A 33 -48.04 11.84 19.19
CA GLU A 33 -47.96 11.17 17.89
C GLU A 33 -46.68 10.32 17.75
N CYS A 34 -45.50 10.87 18.09
CA CYS A 34 -44.22 10.14 18.06
C CYS A 34 -44.22 8.87 18.95
N PHE A 35 -44.81 8.95 20.14
CA PHE A 35 -44.95 7.78 21.03
C PHE A 35 -45.99 6.76 20.54
N GLY A 36 -46.97 7.18 19.74
CA GLY A 36 -47.94 6.29 19.08
C GLY A 36 -47.32 5.48 17.95
N GLU A 37 -46.44 6.10 17.15
CA GLU A 37 -45.73 5.45 16.03
C GLU A 37 -44.47 4.68 16.46
N LYS A 38 -44.11 4.70 17.75
CA LYS A 38 -42.88 4.10 18.33
C LYS A 38 -41.59 4.63 17.69
N LEU A 39 -41.64 5.84 17.13
CA LEU A 39 -40.52 6.54 16.51
C LEU A 39 -40.41 7.91 17.15
N LEU A 40 -39.35 8.13 17.94
CA LEU A 40 -39.09 9.41 18.58
C LEU A 40 -38.20 10.28 17.70
N ASP A 41 -38.71 11.48 17.38
CA ASP A 41 -37.93 12.60 16.86
C ASP A 41 -37.09 13.25 17.98
N LEU A 42 -36.04 13.97 17.59
CA LEU A 42 -35.14 14.70 18.52
C LEU A 42 -35.88 15.71 19.41
N GLU A 43 -36.94 16.34 18.91
CA GLU A 43 -37.77 17.31 19.66
C GLU A 43 -38.57 16.61 20.77
N ALA A 44 -39.21 15.47 20.44
CA ALA A 44 -39.89 14.64 21.42
C ALA A 44 -38.92 14.05 22.45
N PHE A 45 -37.70 13.73 22.03
CA PHE A 45 -36.63 13.24 22.87
C PHE A 45 -36.13 14.29 23.88
N LYS A 46 -36.02 15.55 23.45
CA LYS A 46 -35.67 16.68 24.32
C LYS A 46 -36.74 16.93 25.37
N TRP A 47 -38.01 16.95 24.97
CA TRP A 47 -39.14 17.09 25.90
C TRP A 47 -39.18 15.95 26.93
N PHE A 48 -38.93 14.71 26.49
CA PHE A 48 -38.92 13.55 27.38
C PHE A 48 -37.83 13.67 28.46
N ASN A 49 -36.63 14.11 28.09
CA ASN A 49 -35.53 14.34 29.03
C ASN A 49 -35.84 15.42 30.08
N GLU A 50 -36.45 16.53 29.66
CA GLU A 50 -36.83 17.61 30.58
C GLU A 50 -37.86 17.17 31.61
N ASN A 51 -38.77 16.26 31.26
CA ASN A 51 -39.79 15.75 32.18
C ASN A 51 -39.30 14.55 33.01
N LEU A 52 -38.33 13.76 32.52
CA LEU A 52 -37.65 12.76 33.34
C LEU A 52 -36.89 13.38 34.51
N LYS A 53 -36.25 14.54 34.30
CA LYS A 53 -35.59 15.30 35.37
C LYS A 53 -36.54 15.74 36.48
N LYS A 54 -37.83 15.96 36.18
CA LYS A 54 -38.84 16.37 37.17
C LYS A 54 -39.34 15.20 38.03
N ILE A 55 -39.19 13.96 37.56
CA ILE A 55 -39.71 12.75 38.20
C ILE A 55 -38.58 11.93 38.86
N ASP A 56 -37.36 12.48 38.90
CA ASP A 56 -36.15 11.80 39.36
C ASP A 56 -35.94 10.45 38.65
N GLY A 57 -36.11 10.46 37.32
CA GLY A 57 -35.95 9.28 36.48
C GLY A 57 -34.48 8.95 36.17
N PRO A 58 -34.19 7.72 35.70
CA PRO A 58 -32.84 7.33 35.30
C PRO A 58 -32.30 8.25 34.19
N PRO A 59 -30.97 8.48 34.14
CA PRO A 59 -30.38 9.37 33.17
C PRO A 59 -30.56 8.85 31.75
N LEU A 60 -30.83 9.77 30.82
CA LEU A 60 -31.27 9.47 29.46
C LEU A 60 -30.33 8.53 28.69
N HIS A 61 -29.02 8.64 28.91
CA HIS A 61 -28.04 7.78 28.24
C HIS A 61 -28.26 6.29 28.57
N THR A 62 -28.71 5.96 29.78
CA THR A 62 -29.02 4.58 30.17
C THR A 62 -30.20 4.02 29.37
N LEU A 63 -31.16 4.87 29.01
CA LEU A 63 -32.35 4.47 28.26
C LEU A 63 -32.07 4.26 26.76
N ILE A 64 -31.10 4.99 26.20
CA ILE A 64 -30.71 4.86 24.77
C ILE A 64 -29.70 3.73 24.56
N THR A 65 -28.99 3.31 25.62
CA THR A 65 -27.95 2.29 25.53
C THR A 65 -28.59 0.93 25.24
N GLY A 66 -28.77 0.60 23.96
CA GLY A 66 -29.45 -0.62 23.50
C GLY A 66 -30.54 -0.36 22.45
N ASP A 67 -30.93 0.90 22.22
CA ASP A 67 -31.97 1.24 21.26
C ASP A 67 -31.44 1.30 19.81
N ASN A 68 -32.32 0.91 18.88
CA ASN A 68 -32.01 0.90 17.45
C ASN A 68 -32.31 2.29 16.85
N ILE A 69 -31.26 2.93 16.31
CA ILE A 69 -31.36 4.20 15.61
C ILE A 69 -31.75 3.92 14.16
N VAL A 70 -32.87 4.50 13.72
CA VAL A 70 -33.29 4.43 12.31
C VAL A 70 -32.68 5.62 11.58
N LEU A 71 -31.69 5.33 10.74
CA LEU A 71 -31.08 6.34 9.88
C LEU A 71 -31.96 6.59 8.65
N PRO A 72 -32.08 7.84 8.17
CA PRO A 72 -32.74 8.11 6.90
C PRO A 72 -31.92 7.48 5.78
N SER A 73 -32.58 6.66 4.95
CA SER A 73 -31.92 6.09 3.77
C SER A 73 -31.67 7.20 2.74
N PRO A 74 -30.46 7.30 2.17
CA PRO A 74 -30.22 8.22 1.06
C PRO A 74 -31.09 7.83 -0.14
N PRO A 75 -31.46 8.81 -0.99
CA PRO A 75 -32.18 8.54 -2.22
C PRO A 75 -31.31 7.67 -3.12
N ILE A 76 -31.91 6.61 -3.67
CA ILE A 76 -31.24 5.76 -4.66
C ILE A 76 -31.20 6.55 -5.97
N VAL A 77 -30.05 7.12 -6.29
CA VAL A 77 -29.83 7.82 -7.56
C VAL A 77 -29.51 6.78 -8.63
N GLU A 78 -30.18 6.87 -9.79
CA GLU A 78 -29.83 6.01 -10.92
C GLU A 78 -28.39 6.30 -11.38
N PRO A 79 -27.55 5.26 -11.54
CA PRO A 79 -26.14 5.48 -11.89
C PRO A 79 -26.02 6.10 -13.28
N SER A 80 -25.20 7.15 -13.40
CA SER A 80 -24.88 7.76 -14.68
C SER A 80 -24.30 6.72 -15.67
N PRO A 81 -24.47 6.91 -16.99
CA PRO A 81 -23.92 5.99 -17.98
C PRO A 81 -22.40 5.80 -17.83
N GLU A 82 -21.67 6.88 -17.55
CA GLU A 82 -20.22 6.83 -17.29
C GLU A 82 -19.85 5.98 -16.07
N TYR A 83 -20.68 6.01 -15.00
CA TYR A 83 -20.43 5.22 -13.81
C TYR A 83 -20.57 3.72 -14.09
N LYS A 84 -21.58 3.34 -14.88
CA LYS A 84 -21.79 1.93 -15.29
C LYS A 84 -20.62 1.40 -16.12
N GLU A 85 -20.09 2.22 -17.01
CA GLU A 85 -18.91 1.84 -17.80
C GLU A 85 -17.66 1.64 -16.94
N LYS A 86 -17.43 2.52 -15.95
CA LYS A 86 -16.32 2.39 -15.00
C LYS A 86 -16.47 1.12 -14.16
N LEU A 87 -17.67 0.82 -13.69
CA LEU A 87 -17.96 -0.39 -12.94
C LEU A 87 -17.67 -1.64 -13.76
N ARG A 88 -18.15 -1.70 -15.02
CA ARG A 88 -17.86 -2.79 -15.95
C ARG A 88 -16.36 -3.00 -16.16
N LYS A 89 -15.60 -1.92 -16.35
CA LYS A 89 -14.13 -2.00 -16.48
C LYS A 89 -13.47 -2.55 -15.21
N LEU A 90 -13.94 -2.13 -14.04
CA LEU A 90 -13.40 -2.59 -12.76
C LEU A 90 -13.68 -4.09 -12.54
N GLU A 91 -14.91 -4.53 -12.80
CA GLU A 91 -15.28 -5.94 -12.72
C GLU A 91 -14.45 -6.80 -13.66
N GLN A 92 -14.24 -6.34 -14.90
CA GLN A 92 -13.37 -7.04 -15.85
C GLN A 92 -11.93 -7.17 -15.33
N ARG A 93 -11.38 -6.12 -14.72
CA ARG A 93 -10.04 -6.16 -14.11
C ARG A 93 -9.96 -7.15 -12.96
N LEU A 94 -10.99 -7.19 -12.10
CA LEU A 94 -11.04 -8.13 -10.97
C LEU A 94 -11.13 -9.57 -11.46
N LYS A 95 -12.02 -9.85 -12.43
CA LYS A 95 -12.14 -11.18 -13.05
C LYS A 95 -10.85 -11.62 -13.71
N ASN A 96 -10.16 -10.73 -14.42
CA ASN A 96 -8.86 -11.06 -15.02
C ASN A 96 -7.80 -11.39 -13.96
N LYS A 97 -7.72 -10.60 -12.88
CA LYS A 97 -6.79 -10.88 -11.77
C LYS A 97 -7.07 -12.23 -11.11
N GLU A 98 -8.35 -12.55 -10.90
CA GLU A 98 -8.77 -13.81 -10.31
C GLU A 98 -8.47 -14.99 -11.24
N TYR A 99 -8.72 -14.84 -12.54
CA TYR A 99 -8.34 -15.81 -13.57
C TYR A 99 -6.82 -16.04 -13.60
N ASP A 100 -6.02 -14.97 -13.60
CA ASP A 100 -4.55 -15.06 -13.58
C ASP A 100 -4.04 -15.74 -12.30
N ALA A 101 -4.69 -15.49 -11.15
CA ALA A 101 -4.35 -16.17 -9.90
C ALA A 101 -4.68 -17.66 -9.93
N MET A 102 -5.84 -18.05 -10.49
CA MET A 102 -6.24 -19.45 -10.65
C MET A 102 -5.37 -20.21 -11.65
N THR A 103 -4.96 -19.55 -12.74
CA THR A 103 -4.20 -20.18 -13.84
C THR A 103 -2.69 -20.10 -13.69
N LYS A 104 -2.19 -19.39 -12.66
CA LYS A 104 -0.75 -19.20 -12.41
C LYS A 104 0.06 -20.50 -12.39
N ASN A 105 -0.52 -21.60 -11.92
CA ASN A 105 0.18 -22.87 -11.77
C ASN A 105 0.05 -23.80 -13.00
N VAL A 106 -0.85 -23.46 -13.92
CA VAL A 106 -1.17 -24.30 -15.09
C VAL A 106 -0.43 -23.79 -16.34
N ASP A 107 -0.16 -22.48 -16.40
CA ASP A 107 0.50 -21.87 -17.54
C ASP A 107 2.03 -21.90 -17.41
N PHE A 108 2.65 -23.00 -17.86
CA PHE A 108 4.11 -23.14 -17.95
C PHE A 108 4.74 -22.19 -18.99
N ARG A 109 3.95 -21.61 -19.91
CA ARG A 109 4.44 -20.63 -20.89
C ARG A 109 4.49 -19.20 -20.34
N ARG A 110 3.70 -18.91 -19.29
CA ARG A 110 3.77 -17.68 -18.47
C ARG A 110 4.70 -17.81 -17.27
N VAL A 111 5.61 -18.79 -17.27
CA VAL A 111 6.82 -18.64 -16.45
C VAL A 111 7.47 -17.37 -16.96
N ARG A 112 7.32 -16.26 -16.24
CA ARG A 112 8.06 -15.03 -16.54
C ARG A 112 9.49 -15.48 -16.70
N LEU A 113 10.03 -15.35 -17.91
CA LEU A 113 11.45 -15.54 -18.11
C LEU A 113 12.12 -14.71 -17.01
N PRO A 114 13.12 -15.24 -16.30
CA PRO A 114 13.70 -14.55 -15.15
C PRO A 114 14.05 -13.09 -15.49
N GLU A 115 14.41 -12.83 -16.75
CA GLU A 115 14.68 -11.52 -17.36
C GLU A 115 13.54 -10.47 -17.27
N ASP A 116 12.27 -10.88 -17.28
CA ASP A 116 11.10 -9.99 -17.24
C ASP A 116 10.65 -9.60 -15.83
N THR A 117 11.34 -10.11 -14.81
CA THR A 117 11.09 -9.70 -13.43
C THR A 117 11.93 -8.48 -13.10
N ILE A 118 11.29 -7.42 -12.60
CA ILE A 118 11.97 -6.19 -12.11
C ILE A 118 13.11 -6.57 -11.14
N SER A 119 12.92 -7.63 -10.35
CA SER A 119 13.94 -8.20 -9.45
C SER A 119 15.21 -8.66 -10.18
N TYR A 120 15.10 -9.27 -11.35
CA TYR A 120 16.26 -9.73 -12.11
C TYR A 120 17.03 -8.56 -12.72
N GLN A 121 16.32 -7.59 -13.30
CA GLN A 121 16.94 -6.38 -13.84
C GLN A 121 17.69 -5.59 -12.76
N ILE A 122 17.09 -5.44 -11.56
CA ILE A 122 17.76 -4.84 -10.41
C ILE A 122 19.02 -5.63 -10.00
N LYS A 123 18.94 -6.96 -9.99
CA LYS A 123 20.08 -7.82 -9.65
C LYS A 123 21.22 -7.69 -10.68
N GLN A 124 20.90 -7.57 -11.96
CA GLN A 124 21.88 -7.34 -13.02
C GLN A 124 22.57 -5.98 -12.88
N ILE A 125 21.81 -4.92 -12.59
CA ILE A 125 22.36 -3.58 -12.34
C ILE A 125 23.30 -3.61 -11.13
N ASN A 126 22.91 -4.28 -10.03
CA ASN A 126 23.76 -4.40 -8.84
C ASN A 126 25.09 -5.12 -9.15
N ARG A 127 25.05 -6.17 -9.99
CA ARG A 127 26.24 -6.91 -10.43
C ARG A 127 27.17 -6.05 -11.30
N GLN A 128 26.63 -5.17 -12.13
CA GLN A 128 27.46 -4.25 -12.92
C GLN A 128 28.05 -3.14 -12.04
N LEU A 129 27.27 -2.60 -11.11
CA LEU A 129 27.72 -1.54 -10.19
C LEU A 129 28.86 -2.03 -9.28
N ILE A 130 28.76 -3.26 -8.75
CA ILE A 130 29.83 -3.83 -7.93
C ILE A 130 31.11 -4.07 -8.75
N ALA A 131 31.00 -4.41 -10.03
CA ALA A 131 32.14 -4.57 -10.92
C ALA A 131 32.85 -3.23 -11.21
N VAL A 132 32.10 -2.16 -11.44
CA VAL A 132 32.66 -0.80 -11.60
C VAL A 132 33.35 -0.34 -10.32
N LEU A 133 32.74 -0.60 -9.16
CA LEU A 133 33.34 -0.25 -7.87
C LEU A 133 34.67 -1.01 -7.65
N GLN A 134 34.69 -2.32 -7.95
CA GLN A 134 35.89 -3.15 -7.86
C GLN A 134 37.01 -2.60 -8.76
N PHE A 135 36.68 -2.22 -9.99
CA PHE A 135 37.62 -1.59 -10.92
C PHE A 135 38.27 -0.34 -10.33
N VAL A 136 37.45 0.57 -9.75
CA VAL A 136 37.96 1.83 -9.17
C VAL A 136 38.84 1.55 -7.97
N ILE A 137 38.43 0.65 -7.06
CA ILE A 137 39.20 0.31 -5.86
C ILE A 137 40.52 -0.35 -6.23
N SER A 138 40.50 -1.31 -7.15
CA SER A 138 41.68 -2.03 -7.66
C SER A 138 42.67 -1.07 -8.33
N THR A 139 42.18 -0.20 -9.23
CA THR A 139 43.02 0.80 -9.92
C THR A 139 43.60 1.82 -8.95
N ALA A 140 42.81 2.30 -7.98
CA ALA A 140 43.27 3.24 -6.96
C ALA A 140 44.31 2.60 -6.03
N ALA A 141 44.10 1.35 -5.63
CA ALA A 141 45.07 0.59 -4.84
C ALA A 141 46.38 0.38 -5.61
N GLY A 142 46.32 0.07 -6.91
CA GLY A 142 47.48 -0.04 -7.77
C GLY A 142 48.26 1.27 -7.92
N PHE A 143 47.55 2.38 -8.05
CA PHE A 143 48.14 3.72 -8.06
C PHE A 143 48.84 4.03 -6.74
N LEU A 144 48.15 3.85 -5.62
CA LEU A 144 48.69 4.08 -4.27
C LEU A 144 49.89 3.17 -3.99
N PHE A 145 49.81 1.91 -4.41
CA PHE A 145 50.91 0.96 -4.32
C PHE A 145 52.12 1.38 -5.16
N GLY A 146 51.93 1.84 -6.40
CA GLY A 146 53.04 2.35 -7.21
C GLY A 146 53.63 3.66 -6.66
N PHE A 147 52.80 4.54 -6.11
CA PHE A 147 53.23 5.82 -5.54
C PHE A 147 53.98 5.65 -4.21
N MET A 148 53.44 4.83 -3.30
CA MET A 148 53.95 4.64 -1.93
C MET A 148 54.88 3.43 -1.79
N GLY A 149 54.78 2.44 -2.69
CA GLY A 149 55.52 1.19 -2.62
C GLY A 149 57.02 1.34 -2.81
N ILE A 150 57.46 2.33 -3.59
CA ILE A 150 58.91 2.61 -3.78
C ILE A 150 59.55 3.06 -2.46
N GLU A 151 58.85 3.94 -1.73
CA GLU A 151 59.32 4.47 -0.45
C GLU A 151 59.40 3.35 0.60
N LEU A 152 58.45 2.42 0.56
CA LEU A 152 58.37 1.28 1.46
C LEU A 152 59.41 0.19 1.15
N MET A 153 59.78 0.01 -0.12
CA MET A 153 60.74 -1.02 -0.56
C MET A 153 62.20 -0.55 -0.54
N LEU A 154 62.48 0.69 -0.96
CA LEU A 154 63.85 1.18 -1.11
C LEU A 154 64.28 2.16 -0.01
N SER A 155 63.39 2.57 0.90
CA SER A 155 63.67 3.57 1.97
C SER A 155 64.45 4.81 1.47
N THR A 156 64.32 5.12 0.18
CA THR A 156 65.07 6.16 -0.52
C THR A 156 64.11 7.24 -0.97
N THR A 157 64.46 8.51 -0.73
CA THR A 157 63.62 9.66 -1.08
C THR A 157 63.73 9.97 -2.57
N PHE A 158 62.91 9.30 -3.39
CA PHE A 158 62.73 9.65 -4.79
C PHE A 158 61.91 10.95 -4.94
N ASP A 159 62.18 11.69 -6.01
CA ASP A 159 61.39 12.88 -6.38
C ASP A 159 59.92 12.50 -6.64
N LEU A 160 59.02 13.44 -6.31
CA LEU A 160 57.56 13.25 -6.41
C LEU A 160 57.15 12.87 -7.83
N GLY A 161 57.82 13.42 -8.85
CA GLY A 161 57.56 13.12 -10.25
C GLY A 161 57.76 11.64 -10.60
N PHE A 162 58.80 11.00 -10.06
CA PHE A 162 59.06 9.57 -10.29
C PHE A 162 58.03 8.68 -9.60
N LYS A 163 57.67 9.00 -8.35
CA LYS A 163 56.63 8.27 -7.60
C LYS A 163 55.27 8.38 -8.31
N LEU A 164 54.93 9.56 -8.79
CA LEU A 164 53.70 9.80 -9.54
C LEU A 164 53.70 9.04 -10.86
N LEU A 165 54.81 9.07 -11.61
CA LEU A 165 54.95 8.35 -12.86
C LEU A 165 54.80 6.84 -12.65
N LEU A 166 55.46 6.27 -11.63
CA LEU A 166 55.34 4.84 -11.33
C LEU A 166 53.91 4.47 -10.92
N GLY A 167 53.28 5.28 -10.07
CA GLY A 167 51.88 5.11 -9.68
C GLY A 167 50.95 5.06 -10.89
N ILE A 168 51.12 5.98 -11.85
CA ILE A 168 50.32 6.03 -13.08
C ILE A 168 50.57 4.79 -13.94
N ILE A 169 51.83 4.37 -14.13
CA ILE A 169 52.16 3.17 -14.92
C ILE A 169 51.52 1.92 -14.32
N CYS A 170 51.64 1.73 -12.99
CA CYS A 170 51.00 0.60 -12.29
C CYS A 170 49.47 0.63 -12.44
N ALA A 171 48.86 1.81 -12.26
CA ALA A 171 47.41 1.99 -12.40
C ALA A 171 46.94 1.69 -13.83
N LEU A 172 47.69 2.10 -14.86
CA LEU A 172 47.38 1.85 -16.26
C LEU A 172 47.39 0.35 -16.59
N ILE A 173 48.39 -0.38 -16.11
CA ILE A 173 48.48 -1.84 -16.33
C ILE A 173 47.26 -2.55 -15.71
N ILE A 174 46.91 -2.19 -14.47
CA ILE A 174 45.77 -2.77 -13.76
C ILE A 174 44.45 -2.38 -14.44
N ALA A 175 44.29 -1.12 -14.85
CA ALA A 175 43.09 -0.66 -15.51
C ALA A 175 42.87 -1.37 -16.85
N LEU A 176 43.92 -1.60 -17.64
CA LEU A 176 43.83 -2.37 -18.88
C LEU A 176 43.43 -3.83 -18.62
N ALA A 177 43.99 -4.45 -17.59
CA ALA A 177 43.63 -5.82 -17.21
C ALA A 177 42.15 -5.92 -16.79
N GLU A 178 41.69 -5.02 -15.92
CA GLU A 178 40.32 -5.01 -15.41
C GLU A 178 39.28 -4.68 -16.51
N ILE A 179 39.57 -3.73 -17.42
CA ILE A 179 38.70 -3.44 -18.58
C ILE A 179 38.62 -4.63 -19.52
N TYR A 180 39.74 -5.32 -19.76
CA TYR A 180 39.76 -6.54 -20.56
C TYR A 180 38.90 -7.65 -19.93
N PHE A 181 39.03 -7.89 -18.62
CA PHE A 181 38.21 -8.86 -17.90
C PHE A 181 36.73 -8.48 -17.88
N LEU A 182 36.40 -7.19 -17.72
CA LEU A 182 35.03 -6.71 -17.75
C LEU A 182 34.39 -6.91 -19.13
N ALA A 183 35.09 -6.55 -20.21
CA ALA A 183 34.63 -6.73 -21.58
C ALA A 183 34.39 -8.22 -21.90
N LYS A 184 35.31 -9.10 -21.48
CA LYS A 184 35.17 -10.55 -21.66
C LYS A 184 33.97 -11.12 -20.90
N LYS A 185 33.80 -10.75 -19.63
CA LYS A 185 32.62 -11.15 -18.82
C LYS A 185 31.32 -10.67 -19.45
N LEU A 186 31.32 -9.45 -20.00
CA LEU A 186 30.16 -8.92 -20.71
C LEU A 186 29.85 -9.79 -21.93
N SER A 187 30.85 -10.11 -22.77
CA SER A 187 30.64 -10.95 -23.95
C SER A 187 30.14 -12.37 -23.64
N GLU A 188 30.59 -12.97 -22.53
CA GLU A 188 30.12 -14.29 -22.08
C GLU A 188 28.68 -14.25 -21.57
N ASP A 189 28.25 -13.16 -20.93
CA ASP A 189 26.85 -12.98 -20.50
C ASP A 189 25.89 -12.74 -21.69
N TYR A 190 26.39 -12.41 -22.89
CA TYR A 190 25.60 -12.12 -24.10
C TYR A 190 25.37 -13.32 -25.03
N GLU A 191 26.00 -14.49 -24.81
CA GLU A 191 25.74 -15.72 -25.58
C GLU A 191 24.44 -16.40 -25.07
N PRO A 192 23.29 -16.25 -25.76
CA PRO A 192 22.04 -16.83 -25.31
C PRO A 192 21.85 -18.17 -26.02
N LEU A 193 21.96 -19.27 -25.28
CA LEU A 193 21.18 -20.51 -25.45
C LEU A 193 20.67 -20.82 -26.89
N GLU A 194 21.55 -20.98 -27.88
CA GLU A 194 21.18 -21.53 -29.19
C GLU A 194 21.05 -23.06 -29.17
N THR A 195 20.44 -23.68 -28.14
CA THR A 195 20.11 -25.12 -28.21
C THR A 195 18.89 -25.49 -27.37
N CYS A 196 17.71 -24.99 -27.72
CA CYS A 196 16.47 -25.67 -27.31
C CYS A 196 15.40 -25.55 -28.41
N GLY A 197 15.71 -26.09 -29.58
CA GLY A 197 14.85 -26.00 -30.76
C GLY A 197 14.94 -27.22 -31.66
N LYS A 198 14.87 -28.44 -31.10
CA LYS A 198 14.50 -29.64 -31.86
C LYS A 198 13.57 -30.51 -31.00
N VAL A 199 12.32 -30.08 -30.88
CA VAL A 199 11.23 -30.99 -30.54
C VAL A 199 10.79 -31.62 -31.84
N HIS A 200 10.89 -32.94 -31.89
CA HIS A 200 10.47 -33.83 -32.97
C HIS A 200 9.18 -33.38 -33.66
N GLN A 201 9.27 -33.24 -34.98
CA GLN A 201 8.13 -33.35 -35.87
C GLN A 201 8.24 -34.75 -36.50
N ASP A 202 7.20 -35.55 -36.25
CA ASP A 202 6.67 -36.72 -36.98
C ASP A 202 6.16 -37.81 -36.01
#